data_AF-A0AA90KPD3-F1
#
_entry.id   AF-A0AA90KPD3-F1
#
_cell.length_a   1.000
_cell.length_b   1.000
_cell.length_c   1.000
_cell.angle_alpha   90.00
_cell.angle_beta   90.00
_cell.angle_gamma   90.00
#
_symmetry.space_group_name_H-M   'P 1'
#
loop_
_entity.id
_entity.type
_entity.pdbx_description
1 polymer ?
#
loop_
_entity_poly.entity_id
_entity_poly.type
_entity_poly.pdbx_seq_one_letter_code
_entity_poly.pdbx_strand_id
1 'polypeptide(L)'
;MATSASQNSPQSELQKAFIIMIFAFVVSFLAQEIAEFLIVLTDNWQFKSSHESWINLIPIASHMTLALLMISISWISWSKSKAAGNIQDIENIFTIKFISFILEILLVTLYYSLAKSVEVDFANYGKDKTISSYITKLSARPEILQMMLIFSMFALWDFIADVVLSPRNPPITKKLKIYQSYIPGIVVYCLISILCGLATILLYLSLPETESALVVTVADFALIVLLFLFMKAKKLEYYLCKWFPSEASRVNTNRNTPPTVSNWCVLVCFFSLFLFSILIIKLEPCIQKLLG
;
A
#
# COMPACT_ATOMS: atom_id res chain seq x y z
N MET A 1 29.73 -21.81 20.14
CA MET A 1 29.66 -22.90 19.15
C MET A 1 28.52 -22.55 18.19
N ALA A 2 28.87 -22.29 16.93
CA ALA A 2 28.05 -22.03 15.75
C ALA A 2 26.78 -21.15 15.90
N THR A 3 26.93 -19.87 15.59
CA THR A 3 25.85 -18.99 15.11
C THR A 3 25.27 -19.57 13.81
N SER A 4 24.04 -20.10 13.85
CA SER A 4 23.30 -20.47 12.64
C SER A 4 22.83 -19.20 11.92
N ALA A 5 23.73 -18.60 11.14
CA ALA A 5 23.31 -17.74 10.05
C ALA A 5 22.54 -18.64 9.08
N SER A 6 21.23 -18.43 8.94
CA SER A 6 20.44 -19.09 7.90
C SER A 6 21.02 -18.67 6.54
N GLN A 7 21.88 -19.50 5.96
CA GLN A 7 22.32 -19.30 4.59
C GLN A 7 21.11 -19.48 3.69
N ASN A 8 20.62 -18.36 3.14
CA ASN A 8 19.65 -18.38 2.06
C ASN A 8 20.25 -19.21 0.91
N SER A 9 19.45 -20.09 0.31
CA SER A 9 19.91 -20.88 -0.84
C SER A 9 20.21 -19.94 -2.03
N PRO A 10 21.07 -20.35 -2.98
CA PRO A 10 21.28 -19.59 -4.21
C PRO A 10 19.99 -19.33 -5.00
N GLN A 11 19.01 -20.23 -4.93
CA GLN A 11 17.71 -20.09 -5.60
C GLN A 11 16.84 -19.01 -4.93
N SER A 12 16.79 -18.99 -3.60
CA SER A 12 16.05 -17.96 -2.84
C SER A 12 16.62 -16.56 -3.05
N GLU A 13 17.95 -16.44 -3.23
CA GLU A 13 18.61 -15.18 -3.58
C GLU A 13 18.23 -14.72 -5.00
N LEU A 14 18.17 -15.64 -5.97
CA LEU A 14 17.73 -15.33 -7.33
C LEU A 14 16.27 -14.84 -7.38
N GLN A 15 15.39 -15.46 -6.60
CA GLN A 15 13.98 -15.05 -6.49
C GLN A 15 13.86 -13.63 -5.93
N LYS A 16 14.62 -13.32 -4.87
CA LYS A 16 14.65 -11.97 -4.29
C LYS A 16 15.20 -10.95 -5.29
N ALA A 17 16.28 -11.30 -5.99
CA ALA A 17 16.85 -10.45 -7.03
C ALA A 17 15.82 -10.16 -8.13
N PHE A 18 15.03 -11.16 -8.56
CA PHE A 18 13.96 -10.98 -9.53
C PHE A 18 12.92 -9.95 -9.07
N ILE A 19 12.42 -10.06 -7.84
CA ILE A 19 11.45 -9.10 -7.29
C ILE A 19 12.07 -7.70 -7.16
N ILE A 20 13.34 -7.60 -6.72
CA ILE A 20 14.06 -6.33 -6.64
C ILE A 20 14.17 -5.67 -8.02
N MET A 21 14.43 -6.43 -9.09
CA MET A 21 14.46 -5.89 -10.45
C MET A 21 13.10 -5.32 -10.86
N ILE A 22 11.99 -5.95 -10.49
CA ILE A 22 10.65 -5.42 -10.78
C ILE A 22 10.40 -4.15 -9.96
N PHE A 23 10.75 -4.12 -8.67
CA PHE A 23 10.68 -2.88 -7.87
C PHE A 23 11.49 -1.75 -8.50
N ALA A 24 12.71 -2.03 -8.92
CA ALA A 24 13.58 -1.05 -9.56
C ALA A 24 12.95 -0.51 -10.85
N PHE A 25 12.37 -1.39 -11.68
CA PHE A 25 11.62 -0.98 -12.88
C PHE A 25 10.48 -0.01 -12.54
N VAL A 26 9.66 -0.33 -11.54
CA VAL A 26 8.55 0.55 -11.11
C VAL A 26 9.05 1.89 -10.55
N VAL A 27 10.13 1.88 -9.78
CA VAL A 27 10.75 3.11 -9.26
C VAL A 27 11.31 3.98 -10.40
N SER A 28 11.97 3.38 -11.39
CA SER A 28 12.46 4.11 -12.57
C SER A 28 11.31 4.72 -13.36
N PHE A 29 10.20 4.00 -13.51
CA PHE A 29 9.01 4.51 -14.16
C PHE A 29 8.41 5.72 -13.42
N LEU A 30 8.22 5.62 -12.10
CA LEU A 30 7.72 6.73 -11.31
C LEU A 30 8.67 7.94 -11.34
N ALA A 31 9.99 7.70 -11.34
CA ALA A 31 10.97 8.77 -11.46
C ALA A 31 10.86 9.52 -12.80
N GLN A 32 10.53 8.82 -13.89
CA GLN A 32 10.24 9.45 -15.18
C GLN A 32 8.99 10.34 -15.10
N GLU A 33 7.87 9.84 -14.57
CA GLU A 33 6.63 10.61 -14.41
C GLU A 33 6.85 11.85 -13.52
N ILE A 34 7.61 11.73 -12.43
CA ILE A 34 7.99 12.88 -11.59
C ILE A 34 8.84 13.89 -12.38
N ALA A 35 9.78 13.43 -13.22
CA ALA A 35 10.60 14.32 -14.04
C ALA A 35 9.75 15.09 -15.07
N GLU A 36 8.80 14.43 -15.71
CA GLU A 36 7.83 15.05 -16.63
C GLU A 36 6.97 16.09 -15.91
N PHE A 37 6.47 15.76 -14.71
CA PHE A 37 5.75 16.71 -13.86
C PHE A 37 6.58 17.94 -13.50
N LEU A 38 7.86 17.77 -13.14
CA LEU A 38 8.76 18.89 -12.81
C LEU A 38 9.02 19.77 -14.03
N ILE A 39 9.11 19.20 -15.24
CA ILE A 39 9.22 19.97 -16.48
C ILE A 39 7.99 20.87 -16.67
N VAL A 40 6.79 20.33 -16.45
CA VAL A 40 5.54 21.12 -16.53
C VAL A 40 5.49 22.19 -15.46
N LEU A 41 5.77 21.83 -14.20
CA LEU A 41 5.74 22.75 -13.05
C LEU A 41 6.69 23.93 -13.22
N THR A 42 7.86 23.69 -13.83
CA THR A 42 8.91 24.70 -13.97
C THR A 42 8.92 25.40 -15.34
N ASP A 43 7.99 25.06 -16.24
CA ASP A 43 8.01 25.46 -17.65
C ASP A 43 9.41 25.22 -18.28
N ASN A 44 9.84 23.96 -18.31
CA ASN A 44 11.17 23.56 -18.78
C ASN A 44 12.32 24.26 -18.03
N TRP A 45 12.24 24.33 -16.69
CA TRP A 45 13.24 24.95 -15.81
C TRP A 45 13.40 26.47 -16.01
N GLN A 46 12.46 27.13 -16.67
CA GLN A 46 12.50 28.58 -16.93
C GLN A 46 11.80 29.40 -15.84
N PHE A 47 10.98 28.76 -14.99
CA PHE A 47 10.21 29.39 -13.90
C PHE A 47 9.44 30.64 -14.35
N LYS A 48 8.90 30.60 -15.58
CA LYS A 48 8.08 31.71 -16.08
C LYS A 48 6.79 31.78 -15.26
N SER A 49 6.48 32.97 -14.78
CA SER A 49 5.25 33.27 -14.02
C SER A 49 4.05 33.26 -14.96
N SER A 50 3.66 32.09 -15.47
CA SER A 50 2.37 31.92 -16.13
C SER A 50 1.27 31.96 -15.07
N HIS A 51 0.26 32.81 -15.29
CA HIS A 51 -0.91 32.99 -14.43
C HIS A 51 -1.85 31.76 -14.38
N GLU A 52 -1.57 30.68 -15.12
CA GLU A 52 -2.27 29.41 -14.89
C GLU A 52 -1.92 28.89 -13.49
N SER A 53 -2.95 28.79 -12.66
CA SER A 53 -2.78 28.53 -11.23
C SER A 53 -2.15 27.16 -11.00
N TRP A 54 -0.92 27.14 -10.49
CA TRP A 54 -0.20 25.93 -10.06
C TRP A 54 -1.02 25.07 -9.09
N ILE A 55 -2.08 25.63 -8.50
CA ILE A 55 -3.07 24.93 -7.68
C ILE A 55 -3.68 23.73 -8.43
N ASN A 56 -3.85 23.81 -9.75
CA ASN A 56 -4.39 22.72 -10.55
C ASN A 56 -3.44 21.51 -10.63
N LEU A 57 -2.15 21.68 -10.32
CA LEU A 57 -1.15 20.61 -10.28
C LEU A 57 -1.09 19.89 -8.93
N ILE A 58 -1.77 20.41 -7.90
CA ILE A 58 -1.76 19.82 -6.55
C ILE A 58 -2.31 18.38 -6.53
N PRO A 59 -3.43 18.04 -7.19
CA PRO A 59 -3.95 16.67 -7.22
C PRO A 59 -2.94 15.68 -7.83
N ILE A 60 -2.25 16.10 -8.89
CA ILE A 60 -1.22 15.27 -9.54
C ILE A 60 -0.05 15.04 -8.58
N ALA A 61 0.38 16.09 -7.88
CA ALA A 61 1.47 15.98 -6.90
C ALA A 61 1.09 15.08 -5.71
N SER A 62 -0.17 15.12 -5.25
CA SER A 62 -0.63 14.26 -4.15
C SER A 62 -0.68 12.79 -4.56
N HIS A 63 -1.20 12.47 -5.75
CA HIS A 63 -1.19 11.11 -6.29
C HIS A 63 0.24 10.59 -6.49
N MET A 64 1.13 11.37 -7.12
CA MET A 64 2.54 10.98 -7.27
C MET A 64 3.22 10.73 -5.91
N THR A 65 2.87 11.52 -4.89
CA THR A 65 3.36 11.32 -3.52
C THR A 65 2.81 10.03 -2.91
N LEU A 66 1.52 9.73 -3.10
CA LEU A 66 0.91 8.47 -2.68
C LEU A 66 1.63 7.27 -3.31
N ALA A 67 1.84 7.29 -4.64
CA ALA A 67 2.55 6.23 -5.36
C ALA A 67 3.99 6.07 -4.84
N LEU A 68 4.73 7.17 -4.69
CA LEU A 68 6.09 7.17 -4.18
C LEU A 68 6.18 6.55 -2.78
N LEU A 69 5.30 6.96 -1.88
CA LEU A 69 5.25 6.43 -0.52
C LEU A 69 4.87 4.96 -0.51
N MET A 70 3.86 4.55 -1.27
CA MET A 70 3.43 3.16 -1.39
C MET A 70 4.59 2.25 -1.84
N ILE A 71 5.28 2.61 -2.94
CA ILE A 71 6.41 1.84 -3.46
C ILE A 71 7.56 1.80 -2.45
N SER A 72 7.96 2.95 -1.90
CA SER A 72 9.11 3.06 -1.01
C SER A 72 8.90 2.29 0.31
N ILE A 73 7.72 2.45 0.91
CA ILE A 73 7.33 1.76 2.14
C ILE A 73 7.26 0.25 1.90
N SER A 74 6.65 -0.18 0.80
CA SER A 74 6.53 -1.59 0.46
C SER A 74 7.88 -2.23 0.22
N TRP A 75 8.77 -1.60 -0.54
CA TRP A 75 10.14 -2.11 -0.72
C TRP A 75 10.83 -2.26 0.64
N ILE A 76 10.91 -1.20 1.45
CA ILE A 76 11.62 -1.24 2.73
C ILE A 76 11.03 -2.31 3.67
N SER A 77 9.71 -2.47 3.66
CA SER A 77 9.03 -3.46 4.51
C SER A 77 9.24 -4.89 4.01
N TRP A 78 9.15 -5.10 2.70
CA TRP A 78 9.40 -6.39 2.05
C TRP A 78 10.86 -6.83 2.23
N SER A 79 11.83 -5.95 2.03
CA SER A 79 13.26 -6.27 2.18
C SER A 79 13.67 -6.64 3.61
N LYS A 80 12.92 -6.17 4.62
CA LYS A 80 13.12 -6.53 6.03
C LYS A 80 12.26 -7.72 6.48
N SER A 81 11.34 -8.18 5.65
CA SER A 81 10.39 -9.25 6.01
C SER A 81 11.12 -10.58 6.21
N LYS A 82 10.77 -11.28 7.29
CA LYS A 82 11.25 -12.63 7.62
C LYS A 82 10.15 -13.69 7.47
N ALA A 83 9.13 -13.41 6.66
CA ALA A 83 8.04 -14.35 6.42
C ALA A 83 8.55 -15.62 5.71
N ALA A 84 7.88 -16.76 5.94
CA ALA A 84 8.22 -18.04 5.30
C ALA A 84 8.24 -17.93 3.76
N GLY A 85 7.38 -17.07 3.21
CA GLY A 85 7.32 -16.67 1.80
C GLY A 85 8.60 -16.02 1.25
N ASN A 86 9.58 -15.66 2.08
CA ASN A 86 10.86 -15.05 1.63
C ASN A 86 12.08 -15.95 1.90
N ILE A 87 11.88 -17.09 2.55
CA ILE A 87 12.98 -17.94 3.07
C ILE A 87 12.98 -19.33 2.42
N GLN A 88 11.81 -19.91 2.14
CA GLN A 88 11.71 -21.25 1.56
C GLN A 88 11.99 -21.27 0.05
N ASP A 89 12.56 -22.36 -0.46
CA ASP A 89 12.78 -22.55 -1.90
C ASP A 89 11.50 -22.97 -2.64
N ILE A 90 11.47 -22.73 -3.96
CA ILE A 90 10.39 -23.21 -4.83
C ILE A 90 10.84 -24.55 -5.41
N GLU A 91 10.31 -25.64 -4.87
CA GLU A 91 10.60 -26.99 -5.36
C GLU A 91 9.87 -27.29 -6.68
N ASN A 92 8.65 -26.78 -6.85
CA ASN A 92 7.80 -26.99 -8.03
C ASN A 92 6.85 -25.79 -8.24
N ILE A 93 6.43 -25.56 -9.48
CA ILE A 93 5.47 -24.52 -9.89
C ILE A 93 4.07 -24.69 -9.26
N PHE A 94 3.70 -25.90 -8.83
CA PHE A 94 2.41 -26.15 -8.17
C PHE A 94 2.47 -26.03 -6.63
N THR A 95 3.51 -25.39 -6.09
CA THR A 95 3.65 -25.19 -4.65
C THR A 95 2.97 -23.90 -4.20
N ILE A 96 2.51 -23.88 -2.94
CA ILE A 96 1.97 -22.67 -2.30
C ILE A 96 3.04 -21.56 -2.26
N LYS A 97 4.32 -21.93 -2.21
CA LYS A 97 5.42 -20.98 -2.30
C LYS A 97 5.49 -20.29 -3.66
N PHE A 98 5.29 -21.00 -4.77
CA PHE A 98 5.19 -20.39 -6.09
C PHE A 98 3.99 -19.43 -6.17
N ILE A 99 2.85 -19.78 -5.57
CA ILE A 99 1.69 -18.86 -5.47
C ILE A 99 2.07 -17.58 -4.71
N SER A 100 2.77 -17.69 -3.57
CA SER A 100 3.27 -16.54 -2.82
C SER A 100 4.17 -15.64 -3.66
N PHE A 101 5.06 -16.23 -4.47
CA PHE A 101 5.93 -15.50 -5.39
C PHE A 101 5.14 -14.76 -6.49
N ILE A 102 4.13 -15.41 -7.09
CA ILE A 102 3.23 -14.76 -8.05
C ILE A 102 2.48 -13.59 -7.40
N LEU A 103 2.02 -13.73 -6.15
CA LEU A 103 1.38 -12.62 -5.44
C LEU A 103 2.30 -11.43 -5.22
N GLU A 104 3.59 -11.66 -4.96
CA GLU A 104 4.57 -10.57 -4.86
C GLU A 104 4.72 -9.83 -6.20
N ILE A 105 4.80 -10.55 -7.31
CA ILE A 105 4.85 -9.94 -8.65
C ILE A 105 3.57 -9.14 -8.94
N LEU A 106 2.40 -9.72 -8.65
CA LEU A 106 1.12 -9.04 -8.83
C LEU A 106 1.03 -7.77 -7.98
N LEU A 107 1.53 -7.82 -6.74
CA LEU A 107 1.55 -6.68 -5.84
C LEU A 107 2.42 -5.54 -6.39
N VAL A 108 3.62 -5.84 -6.88
CA VAL A 108 4.49 -4.83 -7.53
C VAL A 108 3.87 -4.31 -8.83
N THR A 109 3.15 -5.15 -9.56
CA THR A 109 2.39 -4.74 -10.76
C THR A 109 1.25 -3.78 -10.40
N LEU A 110 0.58 -3.96 -9.27
CA LEU A 110 -0.41 -2.99 -8.76
C LEU A 110 0.25 -1.66 -8.41
N TYR A 111 1.48 -1.65 -7.90
CA TYR A 111 2.22 -0.41 -7.64
C TYR A 111 2.58 0.32 -8.94
N TYR A 112 2.97 -0.42 -9.98
CA TYR A 112 3.14 0.14 -11.32
C TYR A 112 1.84 0.75 -11.83
N SER A 113 0.73 0.03 -11.71
CA SER A 113 -0.59 0.53 -12.12
C SER A 113 -0.97 1.81 -11.38
N LEU A 114 -0.67 1.91 -10.08
CA LEU A 114 -0.91 3.11 -9.28
C LEU A 114 -0.06 4.29 -9.74
N ALA A 115 1.21 4.06 -10.07
CA ALA A 115 2.08 5.09 -10.64
C ALA A 115 1.65 5.49 -12.06
N LYS A 116 1.08 4.56 -12.85
CA LYS A 116 0.69 4.84 -14.23
C LYS A 116 -0.66 5.51 -14.38
N SER A 117 -1.57 5.35 -13.41
CA SER A 117 -2.90 5.95 -13.46
C SER A 117 -2.91 7.43 -13.11
N VAL A 118 -1.74 8.07 -12.96
CA VAL A 118 -1.66 9.52 -12.78
C VAL A 118 -2.30 10.19 -13.99
N GLU A 119 -3.14 11.18 -13.73
CA GLU A 119 -4.09 11.74 -14.68
C GLU A 119 -3.44 12.78 -15.60
N VAL A 120 -2.34 12.40 -16.23
CA VAL A 120 -1.45 13.28 -16.99
C VAL A 120 -1.24 12.81 -18.43
N ASP A 121 -1.04 13.77 -19.33
CA ASP A 121 -0.71 13.56 -20.74
C ASP A 121 0.43 14.48 -21.18
N PHE A 122 1.66 14.02 -20.92
CA PHE A 122 2.86 14.76 -21.30
C PHE A 122 3.03 14.89 -22.82
N ALA A 123 2.46 13.96 -23.61
CA ALA A 123 2.55 14.01 -25.06
C ALA A 123 1.72 15.15 -25.66
N ASN A 124 0.57 15.46 -25.06
CA ASN A 124 -0.24 16.62 -25.44
C ASN A 124 0.34 17.93 -24.90
N TYR A 125 0.90 17.93 -23.68
CA TYR A 125 1.66 19.08 -23.18
C TYR A 125 2.80 19.50 -24.13
N GLY A 126 3.52 18.54 -24.71
CA GLY A 126 4.60 18.83 -25.66
C GLY A 126 4.16 19.61 -26.91
N LYS A 127 2.86 19.54 -27.28
CA LYS A 127 2.30 20.26 -28.43
C LYS A 127 1.83 21.66 -28.04
N ASP A 128 1.01 21.74 -26.99
CA ASP A 128 0.26 22.96 -26.68
C ASP A 128 0.97 23.83 -25.63
N LYS A 129 1.86 23.23 -24.82
CA LYS A 129 2.62 23.86 -23.72
C LYS A 129 1.73 24.55 -22.68
N THR A 130 0.48 24.12 -22.53
CA THR A 130 -0.46 24.62 -21.52
C THR A 130 -0.69 23.57 -20.44
N ILE A 131 -0.93 24.00 -19.19
CA ILE A 131 -1.21 23.07 -18.09
C ILE A 131 -2.54 22.36 -18.34
N SER A 132 -3.52 23.05 -18.94
CA SER A 132 -4.81 22.46 -19.31
C SER A 132 -4.72 21.28 -20.30
N SER A 133 -3.70 21.24 -21.17
CA SER A 133 -3.46 20.11 -22.07
C SER A 133 -2.75 18.93 -21.39
N TYR A 134 -2.06 19.19 -20.28
CA TYR A 134 -1.35 18.18 -19.49
C TYR A 134 -2.28 17.41 -18.56
N ILE A 135 -3.24 18.09 -17.94
CA ILE A 135 -4.16 17.49 -16.97
C ILE A 135 -5.32 16.82 -17.71
N THR A 136 -5.51 15.52 -17.49
CA THR A 136 -6.67 14.79 -18.00
C THR A 136 -7.87 14.93 -17.04
N LYS A 137 -8.87 14.05 -17.12
CA LYS A 137 -10.03 14.13 -16.23
C LYS A 137 -9.63 13.75 -14.81
N LEU A 138 -9.74 14.70 -13.88
CA LEU A 138 -9.45 14.48 -12.46
C LEU A 138 -10.42 13.49 -11.79
N SER A 139 -9.89 12.49 -11.07
CA SER A 139 -10.66 11.51 -10.30
C SER A 139 -9.84 10.73 -9.26
N ALA A 140 -10.36 10.67 -8.04
CA ALA A 140 -9.79 9.85 -6.96
C ALA A 140 -10.15 8.35 -7.05
N ARG A 141 -11.13 7.99 -7.90
CA ARG A 141 -11.68 6.62 -7.94
C ARG A 141 -10.65 5.57 -8.36
N PRO A 142 -9.83 5.77 -9.41
CA PRO A 142 -8.85 4.77 -9.82
C PRO A 142 -7.87 4.44 -8.69
N GLU A 143 -7.38 5.47 -7.99
CA GLU A 143 -6.41 5.33 -6.89
C GLU A 143 -6.98 4.57 -5.70
N ILE A 144 -8.21 4.90 -5.29
CA ILE A 144 -8.87 4.21 -4.17
C ILE A 144 -9.11 2.75 -4.52
N LEU A 145 -9.53 2.44 -5.76
CA LEU A 145 -9.74 1.06 -6.21
C LEU A 145 -8.43 0.27 -6.24
N GLN A 146 -7.35 0.87 -6.72
CA GLN A 146 -6.02 0.24 -6.71
C GLN A 146 -5.51 0.02 -5.27
N MET A 147 -5.68 0.99 -4.38
CA MET A 147 -5.33 0.83 -2.96
C MET A 147 -6.17 -0.24 -2.26
N MET A 148 -7.45 -0.36 -2.58
CA MET A 148 -8.32 -1.44 -2.11
C MET A 148 -7.80 -2.82 -2.57
N LEU A 149 -7.39 -2.94 -3.84
CA LEU A 149 -6.77 -4.16 -4.37
C LEU A 149 -5.43 -4.46 -3.69
N ILE A 150 -4.60 -3.44 -3.44
CA ILE A 150 -3.32 -3.58 -2.73
C ILE A 150 -3.55 -4.12 -1.31
N PHE A 151 -4.48 -3.56 -0.53
CA PHE A 151 -4.79 -4.07 0.81
C PHE A 151 -5.40 -5.48 0.80
N SER A 152 -6.20 -5.79 -0.22
CA SER A 152 -6.74 -7.14 -0.42
C SER A 152 -5.61 -8.15 -0.70
N MET A 153 -4.64 -7.77 -1.53
CA MET A 153 -3.44 -8.59 -1.80
C MET A 153 -2.56 -8.73 -0.57
N PHE A 154 -2.41 -7.69 0.27
CA PHE A 154 -1.73 -7.83 1.56
C PHE A 154 -2.44 -8.81 2.49
N ALA A 155 -3.77 -8.76 2.58
CA ALA A 155 -4.52 -9.72 3.39
C ALA A 155 -4.36 -11.17 2.89
N LEU A 156 -4.37 -11.36 1.57
CA LEU A 156 -4.15 -12.67 0.95
C LEU A 156 -2.72 -13.17 1.17
N TRP A 157 -1.73 -12.28 1.04
CA TRP A 157 -0.34 -12.58 1.31
C TRP A 157 -0.11 -12.93 2.78
N ASP A 158 -0.64 -12.14 3.73
CA ASP A 158 -0.57 -12.42 5.17
C ASP A 158 -1.17 -13.79 5.49
N PHE A 159 -2.31 -14.13 4.87
CA PHE A 159 -2.92 -15.45 5.03
C PHE A 159 -2.01 -16.57 4.52
N ILE A 160 -1.47 -16.47 3.31
CA ILE A 160 -0.64 -17.53 2.75
C ILE A 160 0.69 -17.65 3.51
N ALA A 161 1.39 -16.53 3.73
CA ALA A 161 2.71 -16.52 4.32
C ALA A 161 2.68 -16.82 5.83
N ASP A 162 1.81 -16.16 6.58
CA ASP A 162 1.80 -16.25 8.04
C ASP A 162 0.83 -17.30 8.58
N VAL A 163 -0.23 -17.67 7.86
CA VAL A 163 -1.22 -18.65 8.34
C VAL A 163 -1.05 -20.04 7.71
N VAL A 164 -0.73 -20.12 6.42
CA VAL A 164 -0.63 -21.40 5.70
C VAL A 164 0.80 -21.95 5.70
N LEU A 165 1.79 -21.15 5.27
CA LEU A 165 3.17 -21.60 5.12
C LEU A 165 3.96 -21.65 6.44
N SER A 166 3.56 -20.85 7.43
CA SER A 166 4.28 -20.77 8.70
C SER A 166 3.79 -21.88 9.67
N PRO A 167 4.64 -22.86 10.02
CA PRO A 167 4.24 -23.95 10.91
C PRO A 167 3.92 -23.43 12.32
N ARG A 168 2.97 -24.09 12.99
CA ARG A 168 2.47 -23.75 14.34
C ARG A 168 2.69 -24.90 15.31
N ASN A 169 2.96 -24.59 16.58
CA ASN A 169 3.04 -25.55 17.69
C ASN A 169 1.89 -25.36 18.71
N PRO A 170 1.14 -26.42 19.07
CA PRO A 170 1.15 -27.77 18.50
C PRO A 170 0.52 -27.82 17.08
N PRO A 171 0.86 -28.84 16.27
CA PRO A 171 0.32 -29.01 14.92
C PRO A 171 -1.18 -29.34 14.94
N ILE A 172 -1.88 -29.01 13.85
CA ILE A 172 -3.33 -29.23 13.70
C ILE A 172 -3.59 -30.72 13.46
N THR A 173 -4.24 -31.41 14.41
CA THR A 173 -4.36 -32.89 14.40
C THR A 173 -5.70 -33.45 13.92
N LYS A 174 -6.77 -32.64 13.70
CA LYS A 174 -8.10 -33.16 13.28
C LYS A 174 -8.70 -32.38 12.10
N LYS A 175 -9.14 -33.09 11.04
CA LYS A 175 -9.70 -32.51 9.78
C LYS A 175 -10.85 -31.52 9.97
N LEU A 176 -11.84 -31.83 10.83
CA LEU A 176 -12.97 -30.93 11.11
C LEU A 176 -12.57 -29.69 11.94
N LYS A 177 -11.41 -29.74 12.63
CA LYS A 177 -10.83 -28.59 13.34
C LYS A 177 -9.92 -27.73 12.45
N ILE A 178 -9.64 -28.14 11.20
CA ILE A 178 -8.71 -27.42 10.31
C ILE A 178 -9.24 -26.03 9.97
N TYR A 179 -10.49 -25.91 9.51
CA TYR A 179 -11.04 -24.60 9.15
C TYR A 179 -11.17 -23.66 10.34
N GLN A 180 -11.65 -24.16 11.48
CA GLN A 180 -11.71 -23.38 12.73
C GLN A 180 -10.32 -23.01 13.27
N SER A 181 -9.29 -23.80 12.96
CA SER A 181 -7.93 -23.53 13.41
C SER A 181 -7.22 -22.41 12.64
N TYR A 182 -7.72 -22.02 11.46
CA TYR A 182 -7.18 -20.89 10.70
C TYR A 182 -7.76 -19.54 11.13
N ILE A 183 -8.95 -19.52 11.75
CA ILE A 183 -9.62 -18.27 12.18
C ILE A 183 -8.72 -17.44 13.11
N PRO A 184 -8.07 -18.01 14.15
CA PRO A 184 -7.13 -17.25 14.98
C PRO A 184 -5.98 -16.63 14.17
N GLY A 185 -5.42 -17.37 13.21
CA GLY A 185 -4.37 -16.85 12.33
C GLY A 185 -4.84 -15.69 11.45
N ILE A 186 -6.03 -15.81 10.86
CA ILE A 186 -6.63 -14.73 10.06
C ILE A 186 -6.85 -13.48 10.92
N VAL A 187 -7.41 -13.65 12.13
CA VAL A 187 -7.64 -12.54 13.07
C VAL A 187 -6.31 -11.91 13.50
N VAL A 188 -5.28 -12.70 13.77
CA VAL A 188 -3.98 -12.18 14.23
C VAL A 188 -3.24 -11.45 13.12
N TYR A 189 -3.12 -12.03 11.92
CA TYR A 189 -2.21 -11.53 10.88
C TYR A 189 -2.89 -10.73 9.78
N CYS A 190 -4.14 -11.07 9.42
CA CYS A 190 -4.83 -10.45 8.28
C CYS A 190 -5.74 -9.28 8.69
N LEU A 191 -6.12 -9.17 9.96
CA LEU A 191 -7.12 -8.20 10.42
C LEU A 191 -6.77 -6.75 10.06
N ILE A 192 -5.51 -6.34 10.23
CA ILE A 192 -5.09 -4.96 9.92
C ILE A 192 -5.23 -4.66 8.44
N SER A 193 -4.83 -5.59 7.57
CA SER A 193 -4.96 -5.49 6.11
C SER A 193 -6.44 -5.41 5.70
N ILE A 194 -7.30 -6.24 6.30
CA ILE A 194 -8.75 -6.22 6.08
C ILE A 194 -9.36 -4.89 6.52
N LEU A 195 -9.02 -4.39 7.71
CA LEU A 195 -9.53 -3.09 8.20
C LEU A 195 -9.11 -1.94 7.30
N CYS A 196 -7.90 -1.95 6.75
CA CYS A 196 -7.46 -0.93 5.79
C CYS A 196 -8.23 -1.06 4.46
N GLY A 197 -8.48 -2.27 3.98
CA GLY A 197 -9.36 -2.50 2.82
C GLY A 197 -10.78 -1.97 3.05
N LEU A 198 -11.39 -2.24 4.21
CA LEU A 198 -12.70 -1.70 4.57
C LEU A 198 -12.69 -0.16 4.68
N ALA A 199 -11.60 0.43 5.19
CA ALA A 199 -11.43 1.88 5.22
C ALA A 199 -11.35 2.47 3.80
N THR A 200 -10.66 1.82 2.85
CA THR A 200 -10.67 2.27 1.44
C THR A 200 -12.07 2.19 0.82
N ILE A 201 -12.86 1.16 1.14
CA ILE A 201 -14.26 1.06 0.70
C ILE A 201 -15.09 2.21 1.29
N LEU A 202 -14.91 2.52 2.57
CA LEU A 202 -15.60 3.64 3.22
C LEU A 202 -15.26 4.98 2.55
N LEU A 203 -13.99 5.18 2.19
CA LEU A 203 -13.55 6.36 1.45
C LEU A 203 -14.19 6.43 0.06
N TYR A 204 -14.20 5.32 -0.69
CA TYR A 204 -14.85 5.22 -2.00
C TYR A 204 -16.33 5.59 -1.95
N LEU A 205 -17.05 5.04 -0.97
CA LEU A 205 -18.48 5.32 -0.76
C LEU A 205 -18.76 6.75 -0.28
N SER A 206 -17.73 7.48 0.14
CA SER A 206 -17.85 8.86 0.60
C SER A 206 -17.61 9.88 -0.50
N LEU A 207 -17.15 9.47 -1.69
CA LEU A 207 -16.89 10.37 -2.81
C LEU A 207 -18.21 10.94 -3.40
N PRO A 208 -18.24 12.23 -3.76
CA PRO A 208 -19.35 12.82 -4.51
C PRO A 208 -19.41 12.30 -5.95
N GLU A 209 -20.51 12.59 -6.65
CA GLU A 209 -20.67 12.25 -8.08
C GLU A 209 -19.75 13.08 -8.98
N THR A 210 -19.55 14.36 -8.65
CA THR A 210 -18.64 15.27 -9.32
C THR A 210 -17.47 15.59 -8.41
N GLU A 211 -16.27 15.20 -8.82
CA GLU A 211 -15.05 15.34 -8.02
C GLU A 211 -14.33 16.64 -8.37
N SER A 212 -14.01 17.45 -7.36
CA SER A 212 -13.19 18.65 -7.49
C SER A 212 -11.72 18.34 -7.22
N ALA A 213 -10.82 19.25 -7.62
CA ALA A 213 -9.39 19.14 -7.30
C ALA A 213 -9.12 19.01 -5.78
N LEU A 214 -9.92 19.67 -4.94
CA LEU A 214 -9.81 19.56 -3.49
C LEU A 214 -10.17 18.15 -3.01
N VAL A 215 -11.27 17.58 -3.52
CA VAL A 215 -11.70 16.22 -3.18
C VAL A 215 -10.65 15.20 -3.56
N VAL A 216 -10.08 15.31 -4.76
CA VAL A 216 -9.03 14.39 -5.22
C VAL A 216 -7.81 14.48 -4.31
N THR A 217 -7.30 15.69 -4.08
CA THR A 217 -6.13 15.90 -3.20
C THR A 217 -6.35 15.35 -1.78
N VAL A 218 -7.53 15.58 -1.20
CA VAL A 218 -7.87 15.11 0.15
C VAL A 218 -8.06 13.59 0.18
N ALA A 219 -8.56 12.99 -0.89
CA ALA A 219 -8.66 11.54 -1.01
C ALA A 219 -7.27 10.88 -1.04
N ASP A 220 -6.33 11.41 -1.82
CA ASP A 220 -4.95 10.90 -1.88
C ASP A 220 -4.26 11.04 -0.53
N PHE A 221 -4.46 12.18 0.14
CA PHE A 221 -3.99 12.40 1.50
C PHE A 221 -4.58 11.38 2.48
N ALA A 222 -5.88 11.08 2.38
CA ALA A 222 -6.52 10.04 3.19
C ALA A 222 -5.91 8.66 2.94
N LEU A 223 -5.58 8.32 1.69
CA LEU A 223 -4.90 7.07 1.32
C LEU A 223 -3.47 7.02 1.87
N ILE A 224 -2.72 8.13 1.84
CA ILE A 224 -1.39 8.24 2.45
C ILE A 224 -1.47 8.03 3.96
N VAL A 225 -2.42 8.69 4.64
CA VAL A 225 -2.66 8.51 6.07
C VAL A 225 -3.00 7.06 6.39
N LEU A 226 -3.84 6.43 5.56
CA LEU A 226 -4.21 5.03 5.72
C LEU A 226 -3.03 4.08 5.52
N LEU A 227 -2.13 4.36 4.57
CA LEU A 227 -0.89 3.62 4.38
C LEU A 227 0.01 3.69 5.63
N PHE A 228 0.18 4.88 6.22
CA PHE A 228 0.93 5.02 7.46
C PHE A 228 0.24 4.34 8.65
N LEU A 229 -1.09 4.41 8.72
CA LEU A 229 -1.88 3.71 9.71
C LEU A 229 -1.66 2.19 9.59
N PHE A 230 -1.72 1.62 8.38
CA PHE A 230 -1.44 0.22 8.11
C PHE A 230 -0.07 -0.20 8.69
N MET A 231 0.99 0.53 8.33
CA MET A 231 2.35 0.23 8.81
C MET A 231 2.47 0.21 10.34
N LYS A 232 1.85 1.19 11.01
CA LYS A 232 1.94 1.32 12.47
C LYS A 232 1.03 0.33 13.17
N ALA A 233 -0.13 0.02 12.59
CA ALA A 233 -1.14 -0.85 13.15
C ALA A 233 -0.72 -2.32 13.13
N LYS A 234 0.18 -2.76 12.22
CA LYS A 234 0.77 -4.11 12.25
C LYS A 234 1.51 -4.42 13.57
N LYS A 235 1.90 -3.42 14.38
CA LYS A 235 2.45 -3.66 15.74
C LYS A 235 1.39 -4.12 16.75
N LEU A 236 0.10 -3.88 16.49
CA LEU A 236 -1.00 -4.32 17.35
C LEU A 236 -1.16 -5.84 17.34
N GLU A 237 -0.61 -6.53 16.34
CA GLU A 237 -0.53 -7.99 16.27
C GLU A 237 0.11 -8.59 17.54
N TYR A 238 0.98 -7.85 18.24
CA TYR A 238 1.53 -8.26 19.55
C TYR A 238 0.42 -8.64 20.54
N TYR A 239 -0.64 -7.84 20.67
CA TYR A 239 -1.72 -8.12 21.60
C TYR A 239 -2.60 -9.28 21.12
N LEU A 240 -2.81 -9.40 19.81
CA LEU A 240 -3.55 -10.51 19.22
C LEU A 240 -2.81 -11.84 19.43
N CYS A 241 -1.49 -11.86 19.25
CA CYS A 241 -0.65 -13.01 19.59
C CYS A 241 -0.72 -13.38 21.08
N LYS A 242 -0.89 -12.41 21.99
CA LYS A 242 -1.09 -12.67 23.42
C LYS A 242 -2.45 -13.32 23.71
N TRP A 243 -3.49 -12.95 22.97
CA TRP A 243 -4.82 -13.57 23.07
C TRP A 243 -4.87 -14.96 22.44
N PHE A 244 -4.04 -15.21 21.42
CA PHE A 244 -3.90 -16.50 20.75
C PHE A 244 -2.46 -17.03 20.87
N PRO A 245 -2.04 -17.54 22.05
CA PRO A 245 -0.65 -17.95 22.32
C PRO A 245 -0.09 -18.98 21.34
N SER A 246 -0.99 -19.78 20.76
CA SER A 246 -0.63 -20.78 19.77
C SER A 246 -0.18 -20.17 18.44
N GLU A 247 -0.69 -19.00 18.06
CA GLU A 247 -0.23 -18.27 16.87
C GLU A 247 1.14 -17.62 17.14
N ALA A 248 1.42 -17.22 18.38
CA ALA A 248 2.74 -16.70 18.77
C ALA A 248 3.89 -17.71 18.58
N SER A 249 3.59 -19.00 18.44
CA SER A 249 4.57 -20.05 18.21
C SER A 249 5.02 -20.19 16.75
N ARG A 250 4.42 -19.43 15.83
CA ARG A 250 4.71 -19.55 14.40
C ARG A 250 6.11 -19.05 14.04
N VAL A 251 6.72 -19.72 13.06
CA VAL A 251 8.02 -19.34 12.51
C VAL A 251 7.83 -18.25 11.45
N ASN A 252 7.52 -17.03 11.90
CA ASN A 252 7.36 -15.86 11.04
C ASN A 252 8.02 -14.60 11.65
N THR A 253 7.68 -13.42 11.14
CA THR A 253 8.30 -12.17 11.61
C THR A 253 7.85 -11.86 13.05
N ASN A 254 8.72 -12.14 14.01
CA ASN A 254 8.46 -11.97 15.45
C ASN A 254 7.85 -10.61 15.80
N ARG A 255 6.71 -10.66 16.51
CA ARG A 255 5.99 -9.49 17.05
C ARG A 255 6.14 -9.45 18.57
N ASN A 256 7.38 -9.25 19.04
CA ASN A 256 7.70 -9.43 20.47
C ASN A 256 7.69 -8.12 21.28
N THR A 257 7.63 -6.98 20.60
CA THR A 257 7.67 -5.66 21.26
C THR A 257 6.27 -5.05 21.31
N PRO A 258 5.73 -4.73 22.50
CA PRO A 258 4.47 -4.01 22.60
C PRO A 258 4.58 -2.62 21.95
N PRO A 259 3.48 -2.08 21.42
CA PRO A 259 3.46 -0.70 20.94
C PRO A 259 3.70 0.27 22.11
N THR A 260 4.58 1.25 21.89
CA THR A 260 4.87 2.31 22.85
C THR A 260 3.72 3.32 22.93
N VAL A 261 3.69 4.16 23.98
CA VAL A 261 2.70 5.25 24.11
C VAL A 261 2.72 6.17 22.88
N SER A 262 3.91 6.52 22.40
CA SER A 262 4.09 7.29 21.16
C SER A 262 3.43 6.62 19.96
N ASN A 263 3.52 5.29 19.84
CA ASN A 263 2.86 4.56 18.75
C ASN A 263 1.34 4.67 18.82
N TRP A 264 0.76 4.60 20.02
CA TRP A 264 -0.68 4.80 20.23
C TRP A 264 -1.13 6.21 19.86
N CYS A 265 -0.39 7.24 20.29
CA CYS A 265 -0.69 8.63 19.91
C CYS A 265 -0.69 8.82 18.39
N VAL A 266 0.30 8.23 17.70
CA VAL A 266 0.40 8.28 16.23
C VAL A 266 -0.77 7.55 15.57
N LEU A 267 -1.18 6.38 16.07
CA LEU A 267 -2.32 5.64 15.54
C LEU A 267 -3.63 6.44 15.67
N VAL A 268 -3.88 7.02 16.85
CA VAL A 268 -5.06 7.85 17.07
C VAL A 268 -5.02 9.09 16.17
N CYS A 269 -3.87 9.73 16.04
CA CYS A 269 -3.70 10.89 15.15
C CYS A 269 -4.03 10.54 13.69
N PHE A 270 -3.45 9.46 13.14
CA PHE A 270 -3.74 9.04 11.77
C PHE A 270 -5.20 8.61 11.58
N PHE A 271 -5.78 7.91 12.55
CA PHE A 271 -7.19 7.53 12.47
C PHE A 271 -8.11 8.77 12.46
N SER A 272 -7.84 9.76 13.32
CA SER A 272 -8.58 11.02 13.35
C SER A 272 -8.40 11.83 12.05
N LEU A 273 -7.19 11.89 11.51
CA LEU A 273 -6.90 12.56 10.23
C LEU A 273 -7.64 11.89 9.06
N PHE A 274 -7.71 10.56 9.05
CA PHE A 274 -8.48 9.82 8.04
C PHE A 274 -9.97 10.14 8.10
N LEU A 275 -10.57 10.10 9.30
CA LEU A 275 -11.98 10.47 9.49
C LEU A 275 -12.25 11.93 9.14
N PHE A 276 -11.33 12.83 9.49
CA PHE A 276 -11.42 14.24 9.15
C PHE A 276 -11.36 14.47 7.63
N SER A 277 -10.56 13.70 6.91
CA SER A 277 -10.49 13.76 5.45
C SER A 277 -11.81 13.33 4.81
N ILE A 278 -12.42 12.25 5.31
CA ILE A 278 -13.76 11.82 4.87
C ILE A 278 -14.80 12.91 5.14
N LEU A 279 -14.73 13.56 6.31
CA LEU A 279 -15.62 14.65 6.66
C LEU A 279 -15.50 15.80 5.65
N ILE A 280 -14.29 16.24 5.31
CA ILE A 280 -14.05 17.28 4.30
C ILE A 280 -14.69 16.89 2.96
N ILE A 281 -14.41 15.67 2.47
CA ILE A 281 -14.94 15.17 1.18
C ILE A 281 -16.48 15.22 1.16
N LYS A 282 -17.13 14.85 2.28
CA LYS A 282 -18.60 14.88 2.37
C LYS A 282 -19.18 16.28 2.48
N LEU A 283 -18.48 17.22 3.13
CA LEU A 283 -18.96 18.60 3.28
C LEU A 283 -18.74 19.45 2.04
N GLU A 284 -17.76 19.11 1.20
CA GLU A 284 -17.33 19.92 0.07
C GLU A 284 -18.48 20.27 -0.91
N PRO A 285 -19.36 19.34 -1.32
CA PRO A 285 -20.54 19.68 -2.12
C PRO A 285 -21.52 20.64 -1.44
N CYS A 286 -21.62 20.60 -0.11
CA CYS A 286 -22.48 21.49 0.66
C CYS A 286 -21.89 22.90 0.73
N ILE A 287 -20.57 23.00 0.91
CA ILE A 287 -19.84 24.26 0.92
C ILE A 287 -19.93 24.94 -0.46
N GLN A 288 -19.75 24.19 -1.54
CA GLN A 288 -19.90 24.73 -2.90
C GLN A 288 -21.32 25.28 -3.14
N LYS A 289 -22.36 24.60 -2.64
CA LYS A 289 -23.75 25.10 -2.73
C LYS A 289 -24.04 26.33 -1.88
N LEU A 290 -23.29 26.56 -0.80
CA LEU A 290 -23.44 27.75 0.05
C LEU A 290 -22.68 28.97 -0.48
N LEU A 291 -21.62 28.75 -1.26
CA LEU A 291 -20.76 29.79 -1.82
C LEU A 291 -21.12 30.20 -3.25
N GLY A 292 -21.91 29.39 -3.97
CA GLY A 292 -22.47 29.70 -5.29
C GLY A 292 -23.86 30.31 -5.21
#